data_AF-A0A4Q8R6F9-F1
#
_entry.id   AF-A0A4Q8R6F9-F1
#
_cell.length_a   1.000
_cell.length_b   1.000
_cell.length_c   1.000
_cell.angle_alpha   90.00
_cell.angle_beta   90.00
_cell.angle_gamma   90.00
#
_symmetry.space_group_name_H-M   'P 1'
#
loop_
_entity.id
_entity.type
_entity.pdbx_description
1 polymer ?
#
loop_
_entity_poly.entity_id
_entity_poly.type
_entity_poly.pdbx_seq_one_letter_code
_entity_poly.pdbx_strand_id
1 'polypeptide(L)'
;MLRDANGDSTGYQDTAMTARLRGELREVNDMLSSIKIELDGVAWRGRYMVFTSANGAQSFIRPVPGNPVRRIFARSSFKLGGRAYGWHQNIPKEWRKRITINGMTTAELDFRAMHLSMLYNEANTPMPAGDPYAIPGWQRVDVKLAVNIALNAATTQGAIGALSQAAGFSAPNDRTKAAEVILAVRAKHNPIAGAFGSDAGIRLMRRDSDIMMRALKVLNADGTPALPVHDSLVVPQRHAGTAAAAMSRAWAELSTGPNTARIG
;
A
#
# COMPACT_ATOMS: atom_id res chain seq x y z
N MET A 1 12.09 -0.39 11.97
CA MET A 1 12.87 0.84 11.77
C MET A 1 11.97 2.02 12.11
N LEU A 2 12.47 2.96 12.89
CA LEU A 2 11.78 4.21 13.20
C LEU A 2 12.49 5.34 12.42
N ARG A 3 11.72 6.17 11.73
CA ARG A 3 12.23 7.34 11.01
C ARG A 3 11.70 8.62 11.60
N ASP A 4 12.49 9.69 11.58
CA ASP A 4 12.06 11.02 12.02
C ASP A 4 11.21 11.74 10.94
N ALA A 5 11.03 13.05 11.08
CA ALA A 5 10.27 13.87 10.12
C ALA A 5 11.00 14.09 8.78
N ASN A 6 12.33 13.98 8.77
CA ASN A 6 13.17 14.12 7.58
C ASN A 6 13.33 12.78 6.83
N GLY A 7 12.94 11.67 7.48
CA GLY A 7 13.05 10.32 6.92
C GLY A 7 14.33 9.60 7.35
N ASP A 8 15.11 10.20 8.24
CA ASP A 8 16.35 9.64 8.77
C ASP A 8 16.04 8.59 9.85
N SER A 9 16.87 7.54 9.90
CA SER A 9 16.67 6.47 10.89
C SER A 9 17.05 6.96 12.28
N THR A 10 16.17 6.74 13.24
CA THR A 10 16.38 7.12 14.64
C THR A 10 16.27 5.91 15.57
N GLY A 11 16.90 6.02 16.73
CA GLY A 11 16.80 5.03 17.80
C GLY A 11 15.41 5.01 18.43
N TYR A 12 15.11 3.93 19.15
CA TYR A 12 13.91 3.81 19.98
C TYR A 12 14.19 2.91 21.17
N GLN A 13 13.45 3.10 22.25
CA GLN A 13 13.57 2.27 23.45
C GLN A 13 12.83 0.94 23.30
N ASP A 14 13.37 -0.09 23.94
CA ASP A 14 12.72 -1.38 24.06
C ASP A 14 11.60 -1.30 25.10
N THR A 15 10.39 -1.64 24.67
CA THR A 15 9.15 -1.62 25.45
C THR A 15 8.35 -2.87 25.13
N ALA A 16 7.30 -3.16 25.91
CA ALA A 16 6.38 -4.25 25.58
C ALA A 16 5.78 -4.11 24.16
N MET A 17 5.47 -2.88 23.74
CA MET A 17 4.97 -2.60 22.39
C MET A 17 6.02 -2.93 21.32
N THR A 18 7.26 -2.45 21.45
CA THR A 18 8.29 -2.70 20.43
C THR A 18 8.73 -4.16 20.41
N ALA A 19 8.71 -4.85 21.55
CA ALA A 19 8.88 -6.30 21.62
C ALA A 19 7.78 -7.04 20.84
N ARG A 20 6.50 -6.66 21.02
CA ARG A 20 5.37 -7.24 20.27
C ARG A 20 5.51 -7.03 18.77
N LEU A 21 5.79 -5.79 18.34
CA LEU A 21 5.98 -5.47 16.91
C LEU A 21 7.15 -6.26 16.28
N ARG A 22 8.22 -6.51 17.05
CA ARG A 22 9.32 -7.37 16.60
C ARG A 22 8.89 -8.83 16.48
N GLY A 23 8.11 -9.35 17.44
CA GLY A 23 7.55 -10.70 17.39
C GLY A 23 6.66 -10.93 16.16
N GLU A 24 5.71 -10.02 15.92
CA GLU A 24 4.83 -10.06 14.74
C GLU A 24 5.64 -10.07 13.42
N LEU A 25 6.69 -9.26 13.34
CA LEU A 25 7.54 -9.21 12.15
C LEU A 25 8.41 -10.47 11.98
N ARG A 26 8.86 -11.09 13.08
CA ARG A 26 9.59 -12.37 13.02
C ARG A 26 8.73 -13.47 12.43
N GLU A 27 7.49 -13.64 12.92
CA GLU A 27 6.55 -14.64 12.39
C GLU A 27 6.38 -14.50 10.86
N VAL A 28 6.25 -13.26 10.37
CA VAL A 28 6.16 -12.99 8.92
C VAL A 28 7.47 -13.30 8.20
N ASN A 29 8.62 -12.90 8.74
CA ASN A 29 9.91 -13.18 8.10
C ASN A 29 10.24 -14.68 8.08
N ASP A 30 9.84 -15.43 9.10
CA ASP A 30 10.02 -16.88 9.16
C ASP A 30 9.22 -17.56 8.03
N MET A 31 7.96 -17.15 7.84
CA MET A 31 7.15 -17.59 6.69
C MET A 31 7.83 -17.25 5.36
N LEU A 32 8.25 -16.00 5.18
CA LEU A 32 8.88 -15.51 3.94
C LEU A 32 10.19 -16.23 3.63
N SER A 33 10.91 -16.72 4.65
CA SER A 33 12.17 -17.45 4.49
C SER A 33 12.00 -18.79 3.78
N SER A 34 10.80 -19.39 3.88
CA SER A 34 10.43 -20.64 3.20
C SER A 34 9.99 -20.44 1.74
N ILE A 35 9.77 -19.19 1.32
CA ILE A 35 9.25 -18.87 0.00
C ILE A 35 10.40 -18.73 -1.01
N LYS A 36 10.33 -19.49 -2.10
CA LYS A 36 11.14 -19.26 -3.29
C LYS A 36 10.40 -18.31 -4.23
N ILE A 37 10.94 -17.11 -4.40
CA ILE A 37 10.44 -16.12 -5.37
C ILE A 37 11.22 -16.30 -6.66
N GLU A 38 10.53 -16.62 -7.74
CA GLU A 38 11.12 -16.79 -9.05
C GLU A 38 10.42 -15.88 -10.07
N LEU A 39 11.14 -15.50 -11.11
CA LEU A 39 10.66 -14.60 -12.14
C LEU A 39 11.11 -15.11 -13.50
N ASP A 40 10.19 -15.72 -14.24
CA ASP A 40 10.53 -16.30 -15.53
C ASP A 40 10.87 -15.22 -16.58
N GLY A 41 11.89 -15.51 -17.39
CA GLY A 41 12.39 -14.61 -18.44
C GLY A 41 13.12 -13.36 -17.94
N VAL A 42 13.44 -13.23 -16.65
CA VAL A 42 14.19 -12.08 -16.14
C VAL A 42 15.66 -12.15 -16.55
N ALA A 43 16.21 -11.03 -17.02
CA ALA A 43 17.64 -10.93 -17.30
C ALA A 43 18.44 -10.78 -16.00
N TRP A 44 19.65 -11.35 -15.98
CA TRP A 44 20.57 -11.27 -14.84
C TRP A 44 21.89 -10.63 -15.22
N ARG A 45 22.39 -9.75 -14.34
CA ARG A 45 23.77 -9.24 -14.37
C ARG A 45 24.44 -9.53 -13.04
N GLY A 46 25.16 -10.64 -12.99
CA GLY A 46 25.70 -11.19 -11.74
C GLY A 46 24.57 -11.50 -10.76
N ARG A 47 24.57 -10.86 -9.59
CA ARG A 47 23.54 -11.07 -8.54
C ARG A 47 22.32 -10.16 -8.66
N TYR A 48 22.22 -9.38 -9.73
CA TYR A 48 21.14 -8.41 -9.93
C TYR A 48 20.21 -8.89 -11.04
N MET A 49 18.91 -8.88 -10.76
CA MET A 49 17.88 -8.91 -11.79
C MET A 49 17.86 -7.56 -12.49
N VAL A 50 17.73 -7.57 -13.82
CA VAL A 50 17.72 -6.38 -14.67
C VAL A 50 16.36 -6.22 -15.30
N PHE A 51 15.76 -5.05 -15.12
CA PHE A 51 14.48 -4.70 -15.73
C PHE A 51 14.66 -3.49 -16.63
N THR A 52 14.34 -3.65 -17.91
CA THR A 52 14.36 -2.56 -18.89
C THR A 52 12.94 -2.08 -19.12
N SER A 53 12.71 -0.79 -18.90
CA SER A 53 11.43 -0.14 -19.19
C SER A 53 11.31 0.23 -20.68
N ALA A 54 10.11 0.64 -21.13
CA ALA A 54 9.83 0.94 -22.54
C ALA A 54 10.70 2.07 -23.12
N ASN A 55 11.21 2.99 -22.29
CA ASN A 55 12.10 4.08 -22.70
C ASN A 55 13.59 3.70 -22.61
N GLY A 56 13.91 2.43 -22.37
CA GLY A 56 15.29 1.94 -22.25
C GLY A 56 15.93 2.14 -20.87
N ALA A 57 15.28 2.82 -19.92
CA ALA A 57 15.82 2.97 -18.57
C ALA A 57 15.84 1.60 -17.86
N GLN A 58 16.99 1.30 -17.25
CA GLN A 58 17.22 0.05 -16.53
C GLN A 58 17.09 0.24 -15.03
N SER A 59 16.52 -0.75 -14.35
CA SER A 59 16.56 -0.88 -12.90
C SER A 59 17.17 -2.23 -12.50
N PHE A 60 17.91 -2.22 -11.40
CA PHE A 60 18.67 -3.35 -10.90
C PHE A 60 18.18 -3.72 -9.50
N ILE A 61 17.77 -4.97 -9.31
CA ILE A 61 17.28 -5.44 -8.02
C ILE A 61 18.13 -6.63 -7.59
N ARG A 62 18.69 -6.56 -6.38
CA ARG A 62 19.37 -7.69 -5.75
C ARG A 62 18.38 -8.43 -4.84
N PRO A 63 17.98 -9.67 -5.17
CA PRO A 63 17.26 -10.51 -4.23
C PRO A 63 18.06 -10.69 -2.94
N VAL A 64 17.37 -10.75 -1.83
CA VAL A 64 17.97 -11.01 -0.52
C VAL A 64 17.50 -12.38 -0.05
N PRO A 65 18.41 -13.33 0.24
CA PRO A 65 18.04 -14.64 0.77
C PRO A 65 17.12 -14.54 1.99
N GLY A 66 16.10 -15.41 2.03
CA GLY A 66 15.08 -15.41 3.07
C GLY A 66 13.99 -14.33 2.91
N ASN A 67 14.03 -13.55 1.83
CA ASN A 67 13.05 -12.50 1.50
C ASN A 67 12.68 -11.56 2.67
N PRO A 68 13.64 -11.10 3.49
CA PRO A 68 13.32 -10.38 4.70
C PRO A 68 12.59 -9.08 4.39
N VAL A 69 11.55 -8.81 5.17
CA VAL A 69 10.86 -7.52 5.21
C VAL A 69 11.17 -6.80 6.52
N ARG A 70 11.13 -5.47 6.46
CA ARG A 70 11.20 -4.59 7.62
C ARG A 70 9.99 -3.68 7.67
N ARG A 71 9.50 -3.41 8.88
CA ARG A 71 8.48 -2.37 9.12
C ARG A 71 9.14 -1.01 9.27
N ILE A 72 8.65 -0.01 8.54
CA ILE A 72 9.16 1.38 8.58
C ILE A 72 8.08 2.30 9.16
N PHE A 73 8.30 2.77 10.38
CA PHE A 73 7.46 3.75 11.07
C PHE A 73 7.97 5.16 10.83
N ALA A 74 7.09 6.16 10.92
CA ALA A 74 7.39 7.53 10.52
C ALA A 74 7.28 8.54 11.68
N ARG A 75 7.98 9.68 11.53
CA ARG A 75 7.91 10.83 12.44
C ARG A 75 8.08 10.47 13.91
N SER A 76 9.06 9.62 14.18
CA SER A 76 9.41 9.13 15.51
C SER A 76 8.22 8.53 16.28
N SER A 77 7.23 7.99 15.56
CA SER A 77 6.00 7.46 16.14
C SER A 77 5.64 6.08 15.58
N PHE A 78 5.43 5.10 16.47
CA PHE A 78 4.89 3.78 16.12
C PHE A 78 3.39 3.81 15.76
N LYS A 79 2.75 4.98 15.85
CA LYS A 79 1.35 5.19 15.43
C LYS A 79 1.24 5.66 13.98
N LEU A 80 2.36 5.85 13.28
CA LEU A 80 2.42 6.41 11.92
C LEU A 80 3.24 5.51 10.99
N GLY A 81 2.76 5.29 9.77
CA GLY A 81 3.40 4.36 8.82
C GLY A 81 3.36 2.92 9.31
N GLY A 82 4.45 2.17 9.16
CA GLY A 82 4.60 0.82 9.71
C GLY A 82 4.46 -0.30 8.69
N ARG A 83 4.17 -0.01 7.42
CA ARG A 83 4.11 -0.99 6.34
C ARG A 83 5.39 -1.84 6.27
N ALA A 84 5.24 -3.09 5.85
CA ALA A 84 6.35 -3.99 5.59
C ALA A 84 6.97 -3.69 4.22
N TYR A 85 8.31 -3.65 4.15
CA TYR A 85 9.08 -3.39 2.93
C TYR A 85 10.13 -4.47 2.71
N GLY A 86 10.15 -5.05 1.52
CA GLY A 86 11.11 -6.06 1.06
C GLY A 86 11.63 -5.76 -0.34
N TRP A 87 12.63 -6.52 -0.78
CA TRP A 87 13.26 -6.31 -2.10
C TRP A 87 12.28 -6.56 -3.25
N HIS A 88 11.37 -7.53 -3.10
CA HIS A 88 10.39 -7.96 -4.10
C HIS A 88 9.40 -6.86 -4.46
N GLN A 89 9.14 -5.91 -3.55
CA GLN A 89 8.24 -4.78 -3.82
C GLN A 89 8.79 -3.82 -4.88
N ASN A 90 10.11 -3.83 -5.10
CA ASN A 90 10.75 -3.02 -6.13
C ASN A 90 10.62 -3.64 -7.54
N ILE A 91 10.16 -4.90 -7.65
CA ILE A 91 9.91 -5.52 -8.96
C ILE A 91 8.86 -4.68 -9.69
N PRO A 92 9.12 -4.24 -10.94
CA PRO A 92 8.18 -3.42 -11.69
C PRO A 92 6.83 -4.12 -11.86
N LYS A 93 5.74 -3.34 -11.86
CA LYS A 93 4.36 -3.86 -11.88
C LYS A 93 4.10 -4.89 -12.99
N GLU A 94 4.59 -4.64 -14.20
CA GLU A 94 4.39 -5.58 -15.33
C GLU A 94 5.14 -6.90 -15.16
N TRP A 95 6.23 -6.88 -14.39
CA TRP A 95 7.00 -8.06 -14.04
C TRP A 95 6.43 -8.79 -12.82
N ARG A 96 5.78 -8.08 -11.87
CA ARG A 96 5.17 -8.73 -10.69
C ARG A 96 4.15 -9.80 -11.04
N LYS A 97 3.41 -9.63 -12.14
CA LYS A 97 2.46 -10.62 -12.67
C LYS A 97 3.12 -11.95 -13.07
N ARG A 98 4.44 -11.98 -13.23
CA ARG A 98 5.25 -13.15 -13.60
C ARG A 98 5.92 -13.82 -12.41
N ILE A 99 5.70 -13.30 -11.20
CA ILE A 99 6.21 -13.92 -9.98
C ILE A 99 5.60 -15.30 -9.85
N THR A 100 6.45 -16.29 -9.60
CA THR A 100 6.03 -17.58 -9.07
C THR A 100 6.50 -17.71 -7.62
N ILE A 101 5.68 -18.39 -6.82
CA ILE A 101 5.97 -18.72 -5.43
C ILE A 101 6.08 -20.24 -5.36
N ASN A 102 7.27 -20.74 -5.03
CA ASN A 102 7.56 -22.18 -4.97
C ASN A 102 7.16 -22.91 -6.27
N GLY A 103 7.51 -22.32 -7.43
CA GLY A 103 7.13 -22.84 -8.75
C GLY A 103 5.66 -22.66 -9.16
N MET A 104 4.79 -22.12 -8.30
CA MET A 104 3.38 -21.90 -8.63
C MET A 104 3.13 -20.49 -9.15
N THR A 105 2.27 -20.36 -10.18
CA THR A 105 1.77 -19.06 -10.64
C THR A 105 1.02 -18.32 -9.55
N THR A 106 1.05 -16.99 -9.59
CA THR A 106 0.52 -16.14 -8.52
C THR A 106 -0.63 -15.25 -8.96
N ALA A 107 -1.43 -14.84 -7.97
CA ALA A 107 -2.37 -13.73 -8.05
C ALA A 107 -1.91 -12.61 -7.11
N GLU A 108 -2.02 -11.35 -7.55
CA GLU A 108 -1.91 -10.17 -6.67
C GLU A 108 -3.32 -9.73 -6.28
N LEU A 109 -3.67 -9.85 -5.00
CA LEU A 109 -4.94 -9.39 -4.44
C LEU A 109 -4.74 -8.04 -3.77
N ASP A 110 -5.51 -7.03 -4.15
CA ASP A 110 -5.38 -5.67 -3.62
C ASP A 110 -6.66 -5.19 -2.94
N PHE A 111 -6.52 -4.31 -1.95
CA PHE A 111 -7.67 -3.61 -1.38
C PHE A 111 -8.11 -2.46 -2.31
N ARG A 112 -9.35 -2.51 -2.79
CA ARG A 112 -9.90 -1.44 -3.61
C ARG A 112 -10.23 -0.22 -2.75
N ALA A 113 -9.56 0.89 -3.04
CA ALA A 113 -9.78 2.19 -2.40
C ALA A 113 -9.69 2.16 -0.86
N MET A 114 -8.76 1.37 -0.32
CA MET A 114 -8.63 1.06 1.11
C MET A 114 -8.74 2.29 2.01
N HIS A 115 -7.96 3.35 1.73
CA HIS A 115 -7.91 4.57 2.54
C HIS A 115 -9.23 5.34 2.53
N LEU A 116 -9.93 5.40 1.38
CA LEU A 116 -11.27 6.01 1.34
C LEU A 116 -12.25 5.18 2.17
N SER A 117 -12.22 3.85 2.05
CA SER A 117 -13.08 2.94 2.81
C SER A 117 -12.87 3.08 4.32
N MET A 118 -11.63 3.23 4.77
CA MET A 118 -11.32 3.51 6.17
C MET A 118 -11.90 4.84 6.65
N LEU A 119 -11.78 5.89 5.86
CA LEU A 119 -12.32 7.20 6.20
C LEU A 119 -13.86 7.18 6.29
N TYR A 120 -14.54 6.48 5.38
CA TYR A 120 -15.99 6.30 5.45
C TYR A 120 -16.41 5.50 6.68
N ASN A 121 -15.63 4.49 7.08
CA ASN A 121 -15.82 3.77 8.34
C ASN A 121 -15.61 4.66 9.56
N GLU A 122 -14.57 5.48 9.58
CA GLU A 122 -14.34 6.49 10.63
C GLU A 122 -15.48 7.50 10.75
N ALA A 123 -16.08 7.89 9.63
CA ALA A 123 -17.24 8.78 9.58
C ALA A 123 -18.58 8.05 9.84
N ASN A 124 -18.55 6.74 10.13
CA ASN A 124 -19.72 5.89 10.33
C ASN A 124 -20.80 6.06 9.24
N THR A 125 -20.36 6.16 7.98
CA THR A 125 -21.26 6.41 6.84
C THR A 125 -20.95 5.47 5.68
N PRO A 126 -21.97 4.98 4.95
CA PRO A 126 -21.75 4.14 3.78
C PRO A 126 -20.95 4.89 2.70
N MET A 127 -19.97 4.21 2.12
CA MET A 127 -19.27 4.69 0.93
C MET A 127 -20.27 4.73 -0.24
N PRO A 128 -20.29 5.82 -1.04
CA PRO A 128 -21.13 5.90 -2.23
C PRO A 128 -20.95 4.69 -3.17
N ALA A 129 -22.06 4.28 -3.79
CA ALA A 129 -22.05 3.22 -4.78
C ALA A 129 -21.19 3.59 -6.00
N GLY A 130 -20.70 2.57 -6.71
CA GLY A 130 -19.86 2.73 -7.89
C GLY A 130 -18.38 2.99 -7.58
N ASP A 131 -17.66 3.52 -8.57
CA ASP A 131 -16.23 3.80 -8.47
C ASP A 131 -15.99 5.09 -7.65
N PRO A 132 -15.24 5.02 -6.53
CA PRO A 132 -14.94 6.21 -5.73
C PRO A 132 -14.14 7.28 -6.50
N TYR A 133 -13.45 6.92 -7.57
CA TYR A 133 -12.65 7.84 -8.38
C TYR A 133 -13.38 8.35 -9.63
N ALA A 134 -14.61 7.89 -9.91
CA ALA A 134 -15.38 8.38 -11.06
C ALA A 134 -16.04 9.72 -10.72
N ILE A 135 -15.58 10.81 -11.34
CA ILE A 135 -16.20 12.14 -11.22
C ILE A 135 -16.49 12.64 -12.64
N PRO A 136 -17.74 13.02 -12.98
CA PRO A 136 -18.06 13.56 -14.30
C PRO A 136 -17.15 14.74 -14.67
N GLY A 137 -16.66 14.75 -15.91
CA GLY A 137 -15.74 15.77 -16.41
C GLY A 137 -14.25 15.54 -16.07
N TRP A 138 -13.91 14.52 -15.28
CA TRP A 138 -12.53 14.21 -14.90
C TRP A 138 -12.10 12.81 -15.30
N GLN A 139 -10.83 12.69 -15.72
CA GLN A 139 -10.21 11.40 -15.94
C GLN A 139 -10.00 10.70 -14.61
N ARG A 140 -10.41 9.43 -14.52
CA ARG A 140 -10.28 8.61 -13.30
C ARG A 140 -8.85 8.60 -12.74
N VAL A 141 -7.84 8.59 -13.62
CA VAL A 141 -6.43 8.60 -13.23
C VAL A 141 -6.04 9.89 -12.50
N ASP A 142 -6.53 11.04 -12.98
CA ASP A 142 -6.31 12.34 -12.33
C ASP A 142 -7.00 12.40 -10.97
N VAL A 143 -8.24 11.92 -10.87
CA VAL A 143 -8.97 11.87 -9.60
C VAL A 143 -8.26 10.98 -8.59
N LYS A 144 -7.78 9.80 -9.01
CA LYS A 144 -7.03 8.89 -8.14
C LYS A 144 -5.72 9.51 -7.66
N LEU A 145 -5.00 10.21 -8.55
CA LEU A 145 -3.79 10.94 -8.21
C LEU A 145 -4.08 12.10 -7.23
N ALA A 146 -5.13 12.88 -7.50
CA ALA A 146 -5.59 13.98 -6.64
C ALA A 146 -5.97 13.48 -5.24
N VAL A 147 -6.71 12.38 -5.12
CA VAL A 147 -7.05 11.75 -3.84
C VAL A 147 -5.78 11.36 -3.08
N ASN A 148 -4.84 10.66 -3.73
CA ASN A 148 -3.61 10.23 -3.08
C ASN A 148 -2.76 11.41 -2.59
N ILE A 149 -2.56 12.43 -3.43
CA ILE A 149 -1.81 13.64 -3.07
C ILE A 149 -2.53 14.39 -1.94
N ALA A 150 -3.83 14.62 -2.06
CA ALA A 150 -4.58 15.38 -1.09
C ALA A 150 -4.63 14.69 0.28
N LEU A 151 -4.68 13.35 0.35
CA LEU A 151 -4.60 12.63 1.63
C LEU A 151 -3.23 12.79 2.31
N ASN A 152 -2.14 12.92 1.56
CA ASN A 152 -0.78 13.02 2.11
C ASN A 152 -0.28 14.47 2.26
N ALA A 153 -1.02 15.46 1.76
CA ALA A 153 -0.68 16.87 1.90
C ALA A 153 -1.17 17.43 3.23
N ALA A 154 -0.34 18.24 3.90
CA ALA A 154 -0.68 18.91 5.16
C ALA A 154 -1.68 20.06 5.01
N THR A 155 -1.87 20.57 3.79
CA THR A 155 -2.83 21.64 3.46
C THR A 155 -3.41 21.44 2.07
N THR A 156 -4.59 22.01 1.82
CA THR A 156 -5.20 22.05 0.49
C THR A 156 -4.30 22.74 -0.54
N GLN A 157 -3.67 23.85 -0.18
CA GLN A 157 -2.77 24.61 -1.05
C GLN A 157 -1.52 23.79 -1.40
N GLY A 158 -0.99 23.03 -0.44
CA GLY A 158 0.09 22.07 -0.67
C GLY A 158 -0.32 20.96 -1.62
N ALA A 159 -1.55 20.41 -1.46
CA ALA A 159 -2.10 19.41 -2.36
C ALA A 159 -2.23 19.93 -3.81
N ILE A 160 -2.76 21.14 -3.99
CA ILE A 160 -2.88 21.80 -5.30
C ILE A 160 -1.51 21.98 -5.95
N GLY A 161 -0.53 22.47 -5.19
CA GLY A 161 0.83 22.63 -5.67
C GLY A 161 1.45 21.31 -6.11
N ALA A 162 1.40 20.30 -5.25
CA ALA A 162 1.95 18.97 -5.55
C ALA A 162 1.27 18.32 -6.76
N LEU A 163 -0.06 18.38 -6.86
CA LEU A 163 -0.80 17.81 -7.99
C LEU A 163 -0.46 18.50 -9.31
N SER A 164 -0.38 19.85 -9.31
CA SER A 164 -0.02 20.61 -10.52
C SER A 164 1.36 20.25 -11.07
N GLN A 165 2.27 19.73 -10.23
CA GLN A 165 3.63 19.34 -10.60
C GLN A 165 3.80 17.82 -10.78
N ALA A 166 2.76 17.03 -10.57
CA ALA A 166 2.87 15.57 -10.55
C ALA A 166 3.02 14.98 -11.96
N ALA A 167 4.06 14.16 -12.17
CA ALA A 167 4.22 13.36 -13.37
C ALA A 167 3.10 12.32 -13.46
N GLY A 168 2.09 12.60 -14.28
CA GLY A 168 0.89 11.77 -14.44
C GLY A 168 -0.43 12.50 -14.24
N PHE A 169 -0.40 13.78 -13.83
CA PHE A 169 -1.58 14.63 -13.94
C PHE A 169 -1.73 15.09 -15.40
N SER A 170 -2.94 14.95 -15.95
CA SER A 170 -3.22 15.25 -17.36
C SER A 170 -3.16 16.75 -17.70
N ALA A 171 -3.09 17.62 -16.69
CA ALA A 171 -2.90 19.07 -16.84
C ALA A 171 -1.68 19.57 -16.03
N PRO A 172 -0.46 19.20 -16.44
CA PRO A 172 0.75 19.60 -15.74
C PRO A 172 0.91 21.13 -15.76
N ASN A 173 1.46 21.68 -14.68
CA ASN A 173 1.66 23.11 -14.41
C ASN A 173 0.36 23.94 -14.31
N ASP A 174 -0.81 23.32 -14.30
CA ASP A 174 -2.09 24.00 -14.17
C ASP A 174 -2.63 23.91 -12.73
N ARG A 175 -2.36 24.95 -11.94
CA ARG A 175 -2.84 25.04 -10.54
C ARG A 175 -4.35 25.21 -10.45
N THR A 176 -4.97 25.81 -11.47
CA THR A 176 -6.43 26.03 -11.50
C THR A 176 -7.15 24.70 -11.67
N LYS A 177 -6.78 23.90 -12.67
CA LYS A 177 -7.33 22.56 -12.86
C LYS A 177 -7.02 21.63 -11.67
N ALA A 178 -5.83 21.73 -11.09
CA ALA A 178 -5.51 20.98 -9.87
C ALA A 178 -6.44 21.36 -8.70
N ALA A 179 -6.77 22.65 -8.54
CA ALA A 179 -7.73 23.10 -7.54
C ALA A 179 -9.16 22.61 -7.83
N GLU A 180 -9.60 22.68 -9.08
CA GLU A 180 -10.91 22.22 -9.51
C GLU A 180 -11.11 20.72 -9.25
N VAL A 181 -10.15 19.87 -9.60
CA VAL A 181 -10.27 18.42 -9.35
C VAL A 181 -10.24 18.10 -7.85
N ILE A 182 -9.42 18.79 -7.05
CA ILE A 182 -9.40 18.61 -5.60
C ILE A 182 -10.73 19.06 -4.98
N LEU A 183 -11.31 20.17 -5.46
CA LEU A 183 -12.63 20.62 -5.02
C LEU A 183 -13.71 19.59 -5.38
N ALA A 184 -13.67 19.04 -6.60
CA ALA A 184 -14.60 18.01 -7.04
C ALA A 184 -14.46 16.72 -6.20
N VAL A 185 -13.24 16.31 -5.85
CA VAL A 185 -12.98 15.20 -4.91
C VAL A 185 -13.63 15.48 -3.55
N ARG A 186 -13.41 16.66 -2.97
CA ARG A 186 -14.01 17.05 -1.69
C ARG A 186 -15.53 17.08 -1.74
N ALA A 187 -16.11 17.53 -2.85
CA ALA A 187 -17.56 17.56 -3.05
C ALA A 187 -18.15 16.14 -3.14
N LYS A 188 -17.55 15.26 -3.96
CA LYS A 188 -17.96 13.84 -4.06
C LYS A 188 -17.83 13.11 -2.71
N HIS A 189 -16.79 13.42 -1.96
CA HIS A 189 -16.45 12.78 -0.69
C HIS A 189 -16.75 13.69 0.51
N ASN A 190 -17.86 14.43 0.47
CA ASN A 190 -18.21 15.43 1.47
C ASN A 190 -18.12 14.94 2.93
N PRO A 191 -18.62 13.74 3.30
CA PRO A 191 -18.55 13.25 4.69
C PRO A 191 -17.12 13.08 5.23
N ILE A 192 -16.15 12.90 4.33
CA ILE A 192 -14.73 12.71 4.68
C ILE A 192 -13.86 13.86 4.16
N ALA A 193 -14.46 14.98 3.76
CA ALA A 193 -13.75 16.08 3.10
C ALA A 193 -12.63 16.68 3.96
N GLY A 194 -12.78 16.62 5.29
CA GLY A 194 -11.77 17.05 6.27
C GLY A 194 -10.47 16.26 6.22
N ALA A 195 -10.47 15.04 5.65
CA ALA A 195 -9.26 14.24 5.50
C ALA A 195 -8.33 14.76 4.39
N PHE A 196 -8.88 15.42 3.37
CA PHE A 196 -8.09 15.96 2.25
C PHE A 196 -7.41 17.27 2.67
N GLY A 197 -6.09 17.33 2.51
CA GLY A 197 -5.27 18.45 2.95
C GLY A 197 -5.04 18.48 4.46
N SER A 198 -5.04 17.31 5.12
CA SER A 198 -4.82 17.16 6.57
C SER A 198 -3.68 16.21 6.92
N ASP A 199 -2.97 15.70 5.92
CA ASP A 199 -1.93 14.69 6.06
C ASP A 199 -2.43 13.39 6.73
N ALA A 200 -3.71 13.09 6.47
CA ALA A 200 -4.40 11.86 6.84
C ALA A 200 -3.68 10.58 6.39
N GLY A 201 -2.97 10.59 5.26
CA GLY A 201 -2.39 9.40 4.65
C GLY A 201 -1.50 8.60 5.60
N ILE A 202 -0.62 9.27 6.35
CA ILE A 202 0.36 8.57 7.18
C ILE A 202 -0.24 7.80 8.37
N ARG A 203 -1.37 8.28 8.94
CA ARG A 203 -2.11 7.53 9.98
C ARG A 203 -2.93 6.40 9.37
N LEU A 204 -3.44 6.55 8.13
CA LEU A 204 -4.12 5.47 7.41
C LEU A 204 -3.14 4.36 7.05
N MET A 205 -1.88 4.71 6.73
CA MET A 205 -0.79 3.76 6.55
C MET A 205 -0.48 2.94 7.80
N ARG A 206 -0.81 3.45 8.99
CA ARG A 206 -0.71 2.66 10.21
C ARG A 206 -1.78 1.59 10.26
N ARG A 207 -3.02 1.97 9.99
CA ARG A 207 -4.18 1.06 10.01
C ARG A 207 -4.07 0.01 8.91
N ASP A 208 -3.68 0.40 7.69
CA ASP A 208 -3.49 -0.55 6.60
C ASP A 208 -2.40 -1.57 6.93
N SER A 209 -1.31 -1.13 7.56
CA SER A 209 -0.25 -2.03 7.98
C SER A 209 -0.72 -3.01 9.04
N ASP A 210 -1.60 -2.63 9.96
CA ASP A 210 -2.15 -3.55 10.96
C ASP A 210 -3.06 -4.60 10.34
N ILE A 211 -3.94 -4.18 9.42
CA ILE A 211 -4.79 -5.10 8.65
C ILE A 211 -3.93 -6.07 7.85
N MET A 212 -2.88 -5.57 7.18
CA MET A 212 -2.01 -6.42 6.39
C MET A 212 -1.20 -7.41 7.24
N MET A 213 -0.63 -6.97 8.37
CA MET A 213 0.06 -7.87 9.29
C MET A 213 -0.88 -8.93 9.88
N ARG A 214 -2.14 -8.56 10.15
CA ARG A 214 -3.15 -9.50 10.61
C ARG A 214 -3.52 -10.54 9.55
N ALA A 215 -3.72 -10.11 8.30
CA ALA A 215 -3.98 -11.02 7.18
C ALA A 215 -2.81 -12.00 6.96
N LEU A 216 -1.57 -11.50 6.97
CA LEU A 216 -0.36 -12.34 6.89
C LEU A 216 -0.28 -13.35 8.03
N LYS A 217 -0.61 -12.95 9.26
CA LYS A 217 -0.62 -13.87 10.41
C LYS A 217 -1.64 -15.00 10.23
N VAL A 218 -2.83 -14.69 9.71
CA VAL A 218 -3.86 -15.71 9.41
C VAL A 218 -3.36 -16.68 8.34
N LEU A 219 -2.74 -16.17 7.27
CA LEU A 219 -2.22 -17.01 6.19
C LEU A 219 -1.03 -17.87 6.63
N ASN A 220 -0.14 -17.32 7.45
CA ASN A 220 0.97 -18.06 8.03
C ASN A 220 0.48 -19.23 8.89
N ALA A 221 -0.52 -19.01 9.74
CA ALA A 221 -1.11 -20.06 10.57
C ALA A 221 -1.80 -21.17 9.74
N ASP A 222 -2.30 -20.84 8.56
CA ASP A 222 -2.87 -21.77 7.58
C ASP A 222 -1.82 -22.47 6.70
N GLY A 223 -0.54 -22.07 6.79
CA GLY A 223 0.53 -22.56 5.92
C GLY A 223 0.46 -22.04 4.48
N THR A 224 -0.35 -21.00 4.24
CA THR A 224 -0.47 -20.36 2.92
C THR A 224 0.65 -19.33 2.73
N PRO A 225 1.56 -19.52 1.75
CA PRO A 225 2.63 -18.55 1.49
C PRO A 225 2.06 -17.27 0.88
N ALA A 226 2.48 -16.12 1.42
CA ALA A 226 2.02 -14.80 0.98
C ALA A 226 3.13 -13.75 1.02
N LEU A 227 3.31 -13.04 -0.09
CA LEU A 227 4.26 -11.94 -0.22
C LEU A 227 3.52 -10.59 -0.09
N PRO A 228 3.84 -9.76 0.91
CA PRO A 228 3.20 -8.46 1.05
C PRO A 228 3.80 -7.41 0.11
N VAL A 229 2.93 -6.66 -0.57
CA VAL A 229 3.27 -5.52 -1.43
C VAL A 229 2.37 -4.34 -1.05
N HIS A 230 2.82 -3.52 -0.10
CA HIS A 230 1.99 -2.45 0.48
C HIS A 230 0.63 -2.96 1.01
N ASP A 231 -0.47 -2.59 0.37
CA ASP A 231 -1.86 -2.99 0.64
C ASP A 231 -2.34 -4.18 -0.22
N SER A 232 -1.45 -4.80 -1.01
CA SER A 232 -1.72 -6.03 -1.74
C SER A 232 -0.93 -7.25 -1.22
N LEU A 233 -1.43 -8.44 -1.55
CA LEU A 233 -0.79 -9.73 -1.30
C LEU A 233 -0.57 -10.49 -2.61
N VAL A 234 0.65 -10.93 -2.86
CA VAL A 234 0.96 -11.89 -3.92
C VAL A 234 0.97 -13.29 -3.31
N VAL A 235 0.08 -14.16 -3.79
CA VAL A 235 -0.11 -15.54 -3.30
C VAL A 235 -0.17 -16.52 -4.47
N PRO A 236 0.12 -17.81 -4.29
CA PRO A 236 -0.16 -18.79 -5.34
C PRO A 236 -1.62 -18.73 -5.76
N GLN A 237 -1.91 -18.80 -7.06
CA GLN A 237 -3.24 -18.60 -7.64
C GLN A 237 -4.31 -19.49 -6.97
N ARG A 238 -3.97 -20.74 -6.65
CA ARG A 238 -4.84 -21.70 -5.95
C ARG A 238 -5.27 -21.26 -4.55
N HIS A 239 -4.53 -20.36 -3.91
CA HIS A 239 -4.81 -19.82 -2.57
C HIS A 239 -5.47 -18.44 -2.60
N ALA A 240 -5.82 -17.91 -3.78
CA ALA A 240 -6.42 -16.58 -3.90
C ALA A 240 -7.71 -16.43 -3.06
N GLY A 241 -8.57 -17.46 -3.03
CA GLY A 241 -9.78 -17.45 -2.19
C GLY A 241 -9.46 -17.36 -0.69
N THR A 242 -8.51 -18.17 -0.21
CA THR A 242 -8.04 -18.16 1.18
C THR A 242 -7.46 -16.81 1.57
N ALA A 243 -6.63 -16.23 0.70
CA ALA A 243 -6.02 -14.92 0.92
C ALA A 243 -7.06 -13.80 0.96
N ALA A 244 -8.04 -13.80 0.05
CA ALA A 244 -9.13 -12.84 0.06
C ALA A 244 -9.99 -12.94 1.34
N ALA A 245 -10.24 -14.17 1.82
CA ALA A 245 -10.95 -14.38 3.09
C ALA A 245 -10.13 -13.87 4.29
N ALA A 246 -8.82 -14.12 4.32
CA ALA A 246 -7.93 -13.62 5.38
C ALA A 246 -7.86 -12.08 5.41
N MET A 247 -7.75 -11.44 4.24
CA MET A 247 -7.79 -9.98 4.11
C MET A 247 -9.14 -9.40 4.56
N SER A 248 -10.26 -10.02 4.17
CA SER A 248 -11.62 -9.61 4.57
C SER A 248 -11.83 -9.73 6.08
N ARG A 249 -11.36 -10.84 6.66
CA ARG A 249 -11.41 -11.07 8.11
C ARG A 249 -10.57 -10.04 8.86
N ALA A 250 -9.34 -9.80 8.43
CA ALA A 250 -8.47 -8.80 9.04
C ALA A 250 -9.07 -7.39 8.98
N TRP A 251 -9.73 -7.04 7.88
CA TRP A 251 -10.50 -5.80 7.78
C TRP A 251 -11.64 -5.77 8.79
N ALA A 252 -12.49 -6.79 8.84
CA ALA A 252 -13.63 -6.82 9.75
C ALA A 252 -13.22 -6.76 11.24
N GLU A 253 -12.08 -7.35 11.61
CA GLU A 253 -11.56 -7.33 12.98
C GLU A 253 -11.00 -5.96 13.38
N LEU A 254 -10.45 -5.18 12.43
CA LEU A 254 -9.65 -3.98 12.73
C LEU A 254 -10.23 -2.67 12.17
N SER A 255 -11.25 -2.74 11.31
CA SER A 255 -11.93 -1.60 10.71
C SER A 255 -13.37 -1.55 11.24
N THR A 256 -13.61 -0.63 12.17
CA THR A 256 -14.95 -0.39 12.73
C THR A 256 -15.75 0.53 11.81
N GLY A 257 -16.90 0.08 11.31
CA GLY A 257 -17.81 0.91 10.52
C GLY A 257 -18.68 0.08 9.57
N PRO A 258 -19.57 0.73 8.80
CA PRO A 258 -20.58 0.05 7.99
C PRO A 258 -20.03 -0.57 6.68
N ASN A 259 -18.79 -0.26 6.30
CA ASN A 259 -18.21 -0.67 5.02
C ASN A 259 -17.31 -1.90 5.16
N THR A 260 -17.52 -2.86 4.27
CA THR A 260 -16.70 -4.07 4.13
C THR A 260 -15.51 -3.85 3.18
N ALA A 261 -14.48 -4.69 3.32
CA ALA A 261 -13.37 -4.71 2.38
C ALA A 261 -13.86 -5.10 0.97
N ARG A 262 -13.33 -4.41 -0.05
CA ARG A 262 -13.46 -4.80 -1.44
C ARG A 262 -12.09 -5.27 -1.90
N ILE A 263 -11.96 -6.53 -2.30
CA ILE A 263 -10.69 -7.15 -2.68
C ILE A 263 -10.77 -7.60 -4.13
N GLY A 264 -9.68 -7.45 -4.86
CA GLY A 264 -9.46 -8.11 -6.15
C GLY A 264 -8.65 -7.24 -7.06
#